data_AF-A0A9W4P2A6-F1
#
_entry.id   AF-A0A9W4P2A6-F1
#
_cell.length_a   1.000
_cell.length_b   1.000
_cell.length_c   1.000
_cell.angle_alpha   90.00
_cell.angle_beta   90.00
_cell.angle_gamma   90.00
#
_symmetry.space_group_name_H-M   'P 1'
#
loop_
_entity.id
_entity.type
_entity.pdbx_description
1 polymer ?
#
loop_
_entity_poly.entity_id
_entity_poly.type
_entity_poly.pdbx_seq_one_letter_code
_entity_poly.pdbx_strand_id
1 'polypeptide(L)'
;MESEEVVRRIDFRYTTDVITPEETIEMLKERQKGKEARPQEALENRAVPAYTTSPGWLAFSGDRMRDVLEETIAAEYTTFKFKVGTMLKLIGNVWSQ
;
A
#
# COMPACT_ATOMS: atom_id res chain seq x y z
N MET A 1 -23.66 10.56 -0.59
CA MET A 1 -23.33 10.26 -2.00
C MET A 1 -23.80 8.86 -2.28
N GLU A 2 -24.76 8.74 -3.19
CA GLU A 2 -25.37 7.49 -3.60
C GLU A 2 -24.40 6.64 -4.42
N SER A 3 -24.54 5.32 -4.37
CA SER A 3 -23.66 4.38 -5.08
C SER A 3 -23.65 4.64 -6.58
N GLU A 4 -24.82 4.91 -7.16
CA GLU A 4 -25.01 5.24 -8.58
C GLU A 4 -24.26 6.52 -8.97
N GLU A 5 -24.13 7.48 -8.05
CA GLU A 5 -23.38 8.72 -8.29
C GLU A 5 -21.87 8.46 -8.35
N VAL A 6 -21.36 7.52 -7.55
CA VAL A 6 -19.96 7.07 -7.63
C VAL A 6 -19.70 6.35 -8.93
N VAL A 7 -20.58 5.41 -9.30
CA VAL A 7 -20.42 4.59 -10.51
C VAL A 7 -20.43 5.44 -11.78
N ARG A 8 -21.24 6.51 -11.84
CA ARG A 8 -21.22 7.47 -12.95
C ARG A 8 -19.88 8.17 -13.18
N ARG A 9 -18.95 8.16 -12.22
CA ARG A 9 -17.61 8.77 -12.33
C ARG A 9 -16.56 7.79 -12.90
N ILE A 10 -16.93 6.52 -13.06
CA ILE A 10 -16.04 5.46 -13.55
C ILE A 10 -16.31 5.25 -15.04
N ASP A 11 -15.25 5.15 -15.84
CA ASP A 11 -15.33 4.75 -17.23
C ASP A 11 -15.17 3.22 -17.34
N PHE A 12 -16.22 2.54 -17.79
CA PHE A 12 -16.26 1.08 -17.90
C PHE A 12 -15.81 0.54 -19.26
N ARG A 13 -15.32 1.40 -20.16
CA ARG A 13 -14.77 0.92 -21.44
C ARG A 13 -13.65 -0.08 -21.15
N TYR A 14 -13.79 -1.27 -21.73
CA TYR A 14 -12.85 -2.40 -21.61
C TYR A 14 -12.78 -3.08 -20.24
N THR A 15 -13.79 -2.92 -19.37
CA THR A 15 -13.84 -3.65 -18.09
C THR A 15 -15.12 -4.46 -17.88
N THR A 16 -16.14 -4.29 -18.73
CA THR A 16 -17.48 -4.89 -18.55
C THR A 16 -17.55 -6.40 -18.67
N ASP A 17 -16.54 -7.03 -19.28
CA ASP A 17 -16.38 -8.48 -19.30
C ASP A 17 -15.93 -9.05 -17.94
N VAL A 18 -15.43 -8.19 -17.03
CA VAL A 18 -14.99 -8.55 -15.67
C VAL A 18 -15.86 -7.92 -14.59
N ILE A 19 -16.31 -6.67 -14.77
CA ILE A 19 -17.14 -5.94 -13.81
C ILE A 19 -18.05 -4.95 -14.52
N THR A 20 -19.35 -5.09 -14.31
CA THR A 20 -20.38 -4.21 -14.88
C THR A 20 -20.69 -3.02 -13.95
N PRO A 21 -21.28 -1.94 -14.46
CA PRO A 21 -21.79 -0.84 -13.64
C PRO A 21 -22.80 -1.31 -12.59
N GLU A 22 -23.70 -2.23 -12.94
CA GLU A 22 -24.75 -2.76 -12.07
C GLU A 22 -24.15 -3.56 -10.91
N GLU A 23 -23.19 -4.45 -11.20
CA GLU A 23 -22.45 -5.19 -10.16
C GLU A 23 -21.71 -4.23 -9.23
N THR A 24 -21.09 -3.18 -9.78
CA THR A 24 -20.38 -2.16 -8.99
C THR A 24 -21.33 -1.41 -8.05
N ILE A 25 -22.54 -1.06 -8.52
CA ILE A 25 -23.55 -0.39 -7.69
C ILE A 25 -23.92 -1.27 -6.50
N GLU A 26 -24.19 -2.56 -6.74
CA GLU A 26 -24.57 -3.49 -5.68
C GLU A 26 -23.42 -3.71 -4.69
N MET A 27 -22.18 -3.89 -5.17
CA MET A 27 -21.00 -3.94 -4.31
C MET A 27 -20.86 -2.68 -3.43
N LEU A 28 -21.09 -1.49 -3.99
CA LEU A 28 -21.00 -0.24 -3.24
C LEU A 28 -22.13 -0.12 -2.21
N LYS A 29 -23.36 -0.55 -2.54
CA LYS A 29 -24.50 -0.58 -1.61
C LYS A 29 -24.22 -1.49 -0.42
N GLU A 30 -23.72 -2.71 -0.66
CA GLU A 30 -23.31 -3.63 0.41
C GLU A 30 -22.27 -3.00 1.34
N ARG A 31 -21.32 -2.24 0.78
CA ARG A 31 -20.25 -1.55 1.52
C ARG A 31 -20.69 -0.24 2.18
N GLN A 32 -21.93 0.21 2.00
CA GLN A 32 -22.45 1.32 2.81
C GLN A 32 -22.53 0.95 4.29
N LYS A 33 -22.72 -0.34 4.61
CA LYS A 33 -22.68 -0.83 5.99
C LYS A 33 -21.32 -0.50 6.63
N GLY A 34 -21.35 0.23 7.75
CA GLY A 34 -20.15 0.66 8.48
C GLY A 34 -19.39 1.81 7.83
N LYS A 35 -19.87 2.41 6.74
CA LYS A 35 -19.21 3.54 6.07
C LYS A 35 -18.98 4.73 6.99
N GLU A 36 -19.96 5.09 7.81
CA GLU A 36 -19.87 6.26 8.69
C GLU A 36 -18.78 6.12 9.78
N ALA A 37 -18.42 4.89 10.16
CA ALA A 37 -17.37 4.65 11.15
C ALA A 37 -15.95 4.70 10.57
N ARG A 38 -15.78 4.32 9.29
CA ARG A 38 -14.47 4.21 8.63
C ARG A 38 -13.66 5.53 8.59
N PRO A 39 -14.26 6.73 8.36
CA PRO A 39 -13.52 7.99 8.42
C PRO A 39 -12.90 8.24 9.79
N GLN A 40 -13.57 7.88 10.87
CA GLN A 40 -13.04 8.06 12.22
C GLN A 40 -11.80 7.18 12.44
N GLU A 41 -11.83 5.92 12.00
CA GLU A 41 -10.65 5.04 12.03
C GLU A 41 -9.48 5.61 11.22
N ALA A 42 -9.75 6.32 10.12
CA ALA A 42 -8.72 6.97 9.32
C ALA A 42 -8.13 8.20 10.01
N LEU A 43 -8.98 9.04 10.64
CA LEU A 43 -8.54 10.18 11.46
C LEU A 43 -7.69 9.73 12.66
N GLU A 44 -7.95 8.54 13.18
CA GLU A 44 -7.17 7.91 14.25
C GLU A 44 -5.93 7.15 13.75
N ASN A 45 -5.63 7.19 12.44
CA ASN A 45 -4.51 6.50 11.81
C ASN A 45 -4.53 4.96 11.99
N ARG A 46 -5.73 4.35 12.05
CA ARG A 46 -5.94 2.91 12.22
C ARG A 46 -6.52 2.22 10.98
N ALA A 47 -7.03 2.98 10.01
CA ALA A 47 -7.76 2.42 8.86
C ALA A 47 -6.89 1.68 7.84
N VAL A 48 -5.64 2.13 7.60
CA VAL A 48 -4.79 1.58 6.54
C VAL A 48 -3.36 1.43 7.05
N PRO A 49 -2.84 0.20 7.23
CA PRO A 49 -1.45 -0.04 7.59
C PRO A 49 -0.50 0.48 6.51
N ALA A 50 0.53 1.23 6.92
CA ALA A 50 1.57 1.72 6.02
C ALA A 50 2.75 0.73 5.94
N TYR A 51 3.43 0.73 4.80
CA TYR A 51 4.71 0.04 4.61
C TYR A 51 5.73 1.03 4.03
N THR A 52 7.01 0.79 4.27
CA THR A 52 8.07 1.67 3.78
C THR A 52 9.02 0.97 2.82
N THR A 53 9.50 1.75 1.85
CA THR A 53 10.53 1.33 0.90
C THR A 53 11.86 2.06 1.13
N SER A 54 11.91 2.94 2.14
CA SER A 54 13.06 3.77 2.44
C SER A 54 14.35 2.98 2.69
N PRO A 55 14.37 1.87 3.47
CA PRO A 55 15.62 1.12 3.66
C PRO A 55 16.02 0.32 2.41
N GLY A 56 15.12 0.15 1.45
CA GLY A 56 15.25 -0.81 0.36
C GLY A 56 16.04 -0.36 -0.87
N TRP A 57 16.70 0.80 -0.86
CA TRP A 57 17.39 1.31 -2.04
C TRP A 57 18.67 0.54 -2.35
N LEU A 58 18.82 0.07 -3.60
CA LEU A 58 20.00 -0.66 -4.06
C LEU A 58 21.31 0.14 -3.93
N ALA A 59 21.24 1.47 -3.98
CA ALA A 59 22.41 2.33 -3.89
C ALA A 59 22.94 2.50 -2.45
N PHE A 60 22.23 2.01 -1.44
CA PHE A 60 22.68 2.09 -0.06
C PHE A 60 23.79 1.07 0.22
N SER A 61 24.79 1.50 0.99
CA SER A 61 25.68 0.55 1.66
C SER A 61 24.87 -0.30 2.66
N GLY A 62 25.43 -1.45 3.06
CA GLY A 62 24.82 -2.28 4.09
C GLY A 62 24.58 -1.53 5.40
N ASP A 63 25.51 -0.67 5.81
CA ASP A 63 25.37 0.16 7.01
C ASP A 63 24.23 1.17 6.88
N ARG A 64 24.18 1.91 5.76
CA ARG A 64 23.10 2.89 5.56
C ARG A 64 21.72 2.23 5.49
N MET A 65 21.65 1.02 4.93
CA MET A 65 20.43 0.22 4.93
C MET A 65 19.99 -0.15 6.35
N ARG A 66 20.93 -0.57 7.21
CA ARG A 66 20.66 -0.88 8.62
C ARG A 66 20.18 0.36 9.38
N ASP A 67 20.87 1.49 9.26
CA ASP A 67 20.48 2.74 9.94
C ASP A 67 19.03 3.13 9.61
N VAL A 68 18.69 3.15 8.32
CA VAL A 68 17.34 3.54 7.86
C VAL A 68 16.30 2.49 8.24
N LEU A 69 16.68 1.21 8.33
CA LEU A 69 15.78 0.16 8.80
C LEU A 69 15.46 0.34 10.29
N GLU A 70 16.48 0.61 11.12
CA GLU A 70 16.29 0.88 12.55
C GLU A 70 15.43 2.13 12.77
N GLU A 71 15.70 3.22 12.04
CA GLU A 71 14.88 4.44 12.07
C GLU A 71 13.40 4.15 11.73
N THR A 72 13.15 3.30 10.74
CA THR A 72 11.79 3.00 10.29
C THR A 72 11.06 1.99 11.19
N ILE A 73 11.76 1.06 11.83
CA ILE A 73 11.20 0.23 12.90
C ILE A 73 10.82 1.10 14.11
N ALA A 74 11.70 2.04 14.49
CA ALA A 74 11.40 2.98 15.57
C ALA A 74 10.20 3.90 15.27
N ALA A 75 9.92 4.14 13.99
CA ALA A 75 8.71 4.81 13.51
C ALA A 75 7.49 3.88 13.32
N GLU A 76 7.51 2.69 13.94
CA GLU A 76 6.41 1.72 14.01
C GLU A 76 5.99 1.10 12.66
N TYR A 77 6.82 1.19 11.62
CA TYR A 77 6.59 0.40 10.41
C TYR A 77 6.80 -1.08 10.70
N THR A 78 5.89 -1.92 10.20
CA THR A 78 5.94 -3.38 10.38
C THR A 78 6.19 -4.13 9.07
N THR A 79 6.09 -3.44 7.93
CA THR A 79 6.26 -4.01 6.60
C THR A 79 7.26 -3.19 5.78
N PHE A 80 8.20 -3.88 5.14
CA PHE A 80 9.34 -3.27 4.43
C PHE A 80 9.48 -3.84 3.02
N LYS A 81 9.96 -3.02 2.08
CA LYS A 81 10.24 -3.46 0.69
C LYS A 81 11.67 -3.17 0.30
N PHE A 82 12.37 -4.20 -0.18
CA PHE A 82 13.75 -4.11 -0.66
C PHE A 82 13.82 -4.29 -2.17
N LYS A 83 14.68 -3.50 -2.83
CA LYS A 83 14.95 -3.62 -4.26
C LYS A 83 15.98 -4.72 -4.49
N VAL A 84 15.70 -5.61 -5.44
CA VAL A 84 16.54 -6.76 -5.83
C VAL A 84 16.61 -6.86 -7.36
N GLY A 85 17.40 -7.79 -7.91
CA GLY A 85 17.48 -8.05 -9.35
C GLY A 85 18.70 -7.47 -10.06
N THR A 86 19.69 -6.95 -9.33
CA THR A 86 20.99 -6.56 -9.86
C THR A 86 22.08 -6.95 -8.88
N MET A 87 23.17 -7.55 -9.38
CA MET A 87 24.34 -7.83 -8.55
C MET A 87 25.25 -6.59 -8.54
N LEU A 88 25.08 -5.74 -7.54
CA LEU A 88 26.04 -4.68 -7.28
C LEU A 88 27.24 -5.29 -6.57
N LYS A 89 28.44 -5.22 -7.17
CA LYS A 89 29.71 -5.60 -6.52
C LYS A 89 30.02 -4.79 -5.24
N LEU A 90 29.19 -3.79 -4.93
CA LEU A 90 29.30 -2.88 -3.78
C LEU A 90 28.60 -3.38 -2.52
N ILE A 91 27.86 -4.49 -2.60
CA ILE A 91 27.26 -5.11 -1.42
C ILE A 91 28.34 -6.01 -0.80
N GLY A 92 29.25 -5.42 -0.03
CA GLY A 92 30.04 -6.19 0.93
C GLY A 92 29.06 -7.02 1.75
N ASN A 93 29.19 -8.34 1.68
CA ASN A 93 28.31 -9.36 2.25
C ASN A 93 27.42 -8.88 3.41
N VAL A 94 26.23 -8.37 3.09
CA VAL A 94 25.17 -8.15 4.09
C VAL A 94 24.46 -9.48 4.42
N TRP A 95 24.66 -10.51 3.59
CA TRP A 95 24.05 -11.84 3.70
C TRP A 95 24.97 -12.91 4.28
N SER A 96 26.14 -12.55 4.83
CA SER A 96 26.97 -13.47 5.60
C SER A 96 27.18 -12.92 7.01
N GLN A 97 26.25 -13.20 7.91
CA GLN A 97 26.40 -13.79 9.23
C GLN A 97 25.01 -13.86 9.88
#